data_AF-A0A2D7VXN5-F1
#
_entry.id   AF-A0A2D7VXN5-F1
#
_cell.length_a   1.000
_cell.length_b   1.000
_cell.length_c   1.000
_cell.angle_alpha   90.00
_cell.angle_beta   90.00
_cell.angle_gamma   90.00
#
_symmetry.space_group_name_H-M   'P 1'
#
loop_
_entity.id
_entity.type
_entity.pdbx_description
1 polymer ?
#
loop_
_entity_poly.entity_id
_entity_poly.type
_entity_poly.pdbx_seq_one_letter_code
_entity_poly.pdbx_strand_id
1 'polypeptide(L)'
;MAVTTAQIRDLLNRPRGLNEGTINEYITIRTEEVDKKARSTEYLASDSANVVTTAQKEAAIKTLVCMDCLLVLVNTVATFYPLDEQKAIDQRFQEQLKAFTKRGDEMLSMVAGKGGTAFATDSTNSRQPTATNETDVIRNSLRETSPYE
;
A
#
# COMPACT_ATOMS: atom_id res chain seq x y z
N MET A 1 3.31 -17.29 -4.32
CA MET A 1 2.93 -16.86 -2.96
C MET A 1 1.63 -17.57 -2.61
N ALA A 2 1.59 -18.37 -1.55
CA ALA A 2 0.36 -19.08 -1.17
C ALA A 2 0.14 -18.95 0.34
N VAL A 3 -0.69 -17.99 0.73
CA VAL A 3 -1.23 -17.94 2.08
C VAL A 3 -2.18 -19.14 2.23
N THR A 4 -2.08 -19.86 3.33
CA THR A 4 -2.87 -21.09 3.56
C THR A 4 -3.92 -20.88 4.64
N THR A 5 -4.98 -21.67 4.59
CA THR A 5 -6.06 -21.70 5.61
C THR A 5 -5.52 -22.02 7.00
N ALA A 6 -4.54 -22.90 7.09
CA ALA A 6 -3.87 -23.25 8.34
C ALA A 6 -3.19 -22.04 8.99
N GLN A 7 -2.45 -21.24 8.22
CA GLN A 7 -1.79 -20.03 8.73
C GLN A 7 -2.80 -19.01 9.28
N ILE A 8 -3.94 -18.82 8.60
CA ILE A 8 -5.00 -17.92 9.08
C ILE A 8 -5.62 -18.45 10.37
N ARG A 9 -5.93 -19.75 10.42
CA ARG A 9 -6.46 -20.38 11.64
C ARG A 9 -5.50 -20.25 12.80
N ASP A 10 -4.21 -20.47 12.59
CA ASP A 10 -3.20 -20.35 13.65
C ASP A 10 -3.11 -18.90 14.16
N LEU A 11 -3.17 -17.90 13.27
CA LEU A 11 -3.19 -16.48 13.66
C LEU A 11 -4.41 -16.08 14.49
N LEU A 12 -5.55 -16.75 14.29
CA LEU A 12 -6.80 -16.49 15.01
C LEU A 12 -6.98 -17.40 16.24
N ASN A 13 -5.96 -18.18 16.64
CA ASN A 13 -6.06 -19.19 17.69
C ASN A 13 -7.13 -20.27 17.42
N ARG A 14 -7.28 -20.66 16.16
CA ARG A 14 -8.15 -21.75 15.67
C ARG A 14 -9.61 -21.62 16.16
N PRO A 15 -10.30 -20.53 15.78
CA PRO A 15 -11.66 -20.29 16.22
C PRO A 15 -12.60 -21.36 15.67
N ARG A 16 -13.53 -21.84 16.52
CA ARG A 16 -14.56 -22.79 16.13
C ARG A 16 -15.63 -22.09 15.28
N GLY A 17 -16.18 -22.79 14.29
CA GLY A 17 -17.26 -22.27 13.42
C GLY A 17 -16.79 -21.56 12.15
N LEU A 18 -15.49 -21.33 11.98
CA LEU A 18 -14.94 -20.75 10.75
C LEU A 18 -14.69 -21.84 9.69
N ASN A 19 -15.52 -21.83 8.63
CA ASN A 19 -15.43 -22.79 7.52
C ASN A 19 -14.15 -22.56 6.70
N GLU A 20 -13.49 -23.65 6.31
CA GLU A 20 -12.30 -23.61 5.47
C GLU A 20 -12.54 -23.00 4.09
N GLY A 21 -13.69 -23.31 3.49
CA GLY A 21 -14.08 -22.74 2.20
C GLY A 21 -14.15 -21.21 2.27
N THR A 22 -14.73 -20.68 3.35
CA THR A 22 -14.82 -19.24 3.58
C THR A 22 -13.43 -18.58 3.69
N ILE A 23 -12.50 -19.21 4.41
CA ILE A 23 -11.13 -18.69 4.52
C ILE A 23 -10.45 -18.68 3.15
N ASN A 24 -10.60 -19.74 2.36
CA ASN A 24 -10.02 -19.82 1.01
C ASN A 24 -10.56 -18.73 0.08
N GLU A 25 -11.87 -18.48 0.09
CA GLU A 25 -12.45 -17.39 -0.70
C GLU A 25 -11.89 -16.02 -0.30
N TYR A 26 -11.77 -15.74 1.00
CA TYR A 26 -11.14 -14.50 1.45
C TYR A 26 -9.66 -14.40 1.07
N ILE A 27 -8.91 -15.49 1.12
CA ILE A 27 -7.53 -15.53 0.64
C ILE A 27 -7.48 -15.15 -0.85
N THR A 28 -8.34 -15.73 -1.69
CA THR A 28 -8.40 -15.41 -3.12
C THR A 28 -8.70 -13.92 -3.35
N ILE A 29 -9.75 -13.40 -2.71
CA ILE A 29 -10.17 -12.00 -2.85
C ILE A 29 -9.06 -11.04 -2.42
N ARG A 30 -8.48 -11.26 -1.23
CA ARG A 30 -7.43 -10.36 -0.69
C ARG A 30 -6.11 -10.50 -1.42
N THR A 31 -5.80 -11.67 -1.99
CA THR A 31 -4.63 -11.85 -2.86
C THR A 31 -4.76 -10.97 -4.10
N GLU A 32 -5.92 -11.00 -4.78
CA GLU A 32 -6.15 -10.14 -5.95
C GLU A 32 -6.07 -8.65 -5.60
N GLU A 33 -6.64 -8.23 -4.46
CA GLU A 33 -6.60 -6.84 -4.03
C GLU A 33 -5.18 -6.36 -3.73
N VAL A 34 -4.41 -7.13 -2.97
CA VAL A 34 -3.02 -6.80 -2.59
C VAL A 34 -2.14 -6.79 -3.84
N ASP A 35 -2.33 -7.74 -4.76
CA ASP A 35 -1.60 -7.75 -6.02
C ASP A 35 -1.95 -6.54 -6.90
N LYS A 36 -3.22 -6.13 -6.98
CA LYS A 36 -3.62 -4.90 -7.70
C LYS A 36 -2.99 -3.64 -7.10
N LYS A 37 -2.98 -3.52 -5.77
CA LYS A 37 -2.33 -2.38 -5.08
C LYS A 37 -0.82 -2.38 -5.22
N ALA A 38 -0.20 -3.55 -5.32
CA ALA A 38 1.23 -3.67 -5.60
C ALA A 38 1.59 -3.34 -7.07
N ARG A 39 0.65 -3.48 -8.01
CA ARG A 39 0.89 -3.17 -9.44
C ARG A 39 0.98 -1.68 -9.74
N SER A 40 0.42 -0.80 -8.90
CA SER A 40 0.53 0.65 -9.10
C SER A 40 1.93 1.22 -8.77
N THR A 41 2.80 0.44 -8.11
CA THR A 41 4.15 0.88 -7.73
C THR A 41 5.25 0.41 -8.68
N GLU A 42 5.04 -0.65 -9.47
CA GLU A 42 6.05 -1.19 -10.41
C GLU A 42 6.48 -0.19 -11.48
N TYR A 43 5.59 0.70 -11.95
CA TYR A 43 5.93 1.68 -12.99
C TYR A 43 6.85 2.81 -12.48
N LEU A 44 6.92 3.02 -11.17
CA LEU A 44 7.73 4.07 -10.52
C LEU A 44 8.93 3.50 -9.75
N ALA A 45 8.94 2.19 -9.46
CA ALA A 45 9.96 1.51 -8.68
C ALA A 45 10.86 0.65 -9.59
N SER A 46 11.64 1.31 -10.47
CA SER A 46 12.68 0.65 -11.27
C SER A 46 13.94 0.28 -10.47
N ASP A 47 13.96 0.58 -9.16
CA ASP A 47 15.02 0.18 -8.21
C ASP A 47 14.49 -0.86 -7.22
N SER A 48 15.24 -1.95 -7.08
CA SER A 48 15.07 -3.06 -6.13
C SER A 48 14.79 -2.65 -4.68
N ALA A 49 15.20 -1.44 -4.26
CA ALA A 49 14.97 -0.93 -2.90
C ALA A 49 13.50 -0.53 -2.62
N ASN A 50 12.72 -0.18 -3.66
CA ASN A 50 11.34 0.30 -3.53
C ASN A 50 10.29 -0.73 -3.97
N VAL A 51 10.72 -1.92 -4.38
CA VAL A 51 9.84 -3.00 -4.80
C VAL A 51 9.19 -3.64 -3.58
N VAL A 52 7.86 -3.79 -3.60
CA VAL A 52 7.12 -4.48 -2.56
C VAL A 52 7.54 -5.95 -2.53
N THR A 53 8.13 -6.36 -1.41
CA THR A 53 8.61 -7.73 -1.22
C THR A 53 7.45 -8.72 -1.09
N THR A 54 7.71 -9.98 -1.46
CA THR A 54 6.72 -11.06 -1.28
C THR A 54 6.29 -11.21 0.18
N ALA A 55 7.23 -11.02 1.13
CA ALA A 55 6.92 -11.06 2.56
C ALA A 55 5.94 -9.97 3.00
N GLN A 56 6.05 -8.75 2.46
CA GLN A 56 5.12 -7.65 2.74
C GLN A 56 3.71 -7.95 2.18
N LYS A 57 3.63 -8.51 0.96
CA LYS A 57 2.35 -8.94 0.38
C LYS A 57 1.69 -10.04 1.22
N GLU A 58 2.46 -11.05 1.63
CA GLU A 58 1.95 -12.13 2.49
C GLU A 58 1.44 -11.62 3.83
N ALA A 59 2.18 -10.71 4.47
CA ALA A 59 1.78 -10.12 5.75
C ALA A 59 0.48 -9.31 5.60
N ALA A 60 0.33 -8.54 4.52
CA ALA A 60 -0.88 -7.79 4.22
C ALA A 60 -2.08 -8.72 4.02
N ILE A 61 -1.95 -9.75 3.17
CA ILE A 61 -3.02 -10.72 2.90
C ILE A 61 -3.44 -11.41 4.20
N LYS A 62 -2.50 -11.93 4.99
CA LYS A 62 -2.81 -12.59 6.27
C LYS A 62 -3.60 -11.69 7.21
N THR A 63 -3.18 -10.43 7.33
CA THR A 63 -3.81 -9.46 8.24
C THR A 63 -5.23 -9.10 7.79
N LEU A 64 -5.43 -8.87 6.49
CA LEU A 64 -6.75 -8.54 5.92
C LEU A 64 -7.73 -9.73 5.99
N VAL A 65 -7.26 -10.94 5.68
CA VAL A 65 -8.09 -12.15 5.79
C VAL A 65 -8.48 -12.42 7.24
N CYS A 66 -7.57 -12.22 8.21
CA CYS A 66 -7.90 -12.32 9.64
C CYS A 66 -9.01 -11.34 10.04
N MET A 67 -8.97 -10.10 9.53
CA MET A 67 -10.01 -9.10 9.77
C MET A 67 -11.37 -9.56 9.23
N ASP A 68 -11.43 -10.04 7.98
CA ASP A 68 -12.68 -10.53 7.38
C ASP A 68 -13.24 -11.73 8.14
N CYS A 69 -12.38 -12.67 8.51
CA CYS A 69 -12.77 -13.85 9.28
C CYS A 69 -13.32 -13.48 10.67
N LEU A 70 -12.70 -12.51 11.35
CA LEU A 70 -13.19 -12.00 12.64
C LEU A 70 -14.55 -11.29 12.49
N LEU A 71 -14.76 -10.56 11.40
CA LEU A 71 -16.02 -9.87 11.13
C LEU A 71 -17.17 -10.89 10.92
N VAL A 72 -16.89 -11.98 10.22
CA VAL A 72 -17.83 -13.12 10.07
C VAL A 72 -18.13 -13.75 11.44
N LEU A 73 -17.09 -14.03 12.24
CA LEU A 73 -17.26 -14.63 13.56
C LEU A 73 -18.12 -13.78 14.50
N VAL A 74 -17.92 -12.45 14.51
CA VAL A 74 -18.67 -11.52 15.38
C VAL A 74 -20.12 -11.33 14.90
N ASN A 75 -20.35 -11.20 13.59
CA ASN A 75 -21.65 -10.74 13.09
C ASN A 75 -22.57 -11.85 12.56
N THR A 76 -22.06 -13.03 12.24
CA THR A 76 -22.82 -14.04 11.48
C THR A 76 -22.82 -15.43 12.08
N VAL A 77 -21.78 -15.81 12.82
CA VAL A 77 -21.70 -17.16 13.38
C VAL A 77 -22.45 -17.19 14.71
N ALA A 78 -23.59 -17.89 14.72
CA ALA A 78 -24.26 -18.24 15.96
C ALA A 78 -23.28 -19.02 16.84
N THR A 79 -22.90 -18.44 17.99
CA THR A 79 -21.87 -19.05 18.82
C THR A 79 -22.44 -20.28 19.53
N PHE A 80 -21.65 -21.35 19.63
CA PHE A 80 -22.01 -22.56 20.36
C PHE A 80 -21.72 -22.44 21.86
N TYR A 81 -21.32 -21.26 22.33
CA TYR A 81 -20.93 -21.04 23.72
C TYR A 81 -22.14 -20.74 24.59
N PRO A 82 -22.11 -21.12 25.88
CA PRO A 82 -23.08 -20.63 26.85
C PRO A 82 -23.11 -19.10 26.88
N LEU A 83 -24.28 -18.52 27.14
CA LEU A 83 -24.53 -17.07 27.03
C LEU A 83 -23.53 -16.21 27.84
N ASP A 84 -23.07 -16.73 28.98
CA ASP A 84 -22.13 -16.05 29.87
C ASP A 84 -20.70 -16.02 29.33
N GLU A 85 -20.27 -17.09 28.63
CA GLU A 85 -18.96 -17.18 27.98
C GLU A 85 -18.94 -16.46 26.63
N GLN A 86 -20.08 -16.46 25.94
CA GLN A 86 -20.26 -15.81 24.64
C GLN A 86 -19.85 -14.34 24.69
N LYS A 87 -20.31 -13.58 25.70
CA LYS A 87 -19.99 -12.15 25.83
C LYS A 87 -18.49 -11.89 25.94
N ALA A 88 -17.77 -12.71 26.71
CA ALA A 88 -16.33 -12.56 26.88
C ALA A 88 -15.56 -12.92 25.60
N ILE A 89 -16.03 -13.91 24.85
CA ILE A 89 -15.43 -14.34 23.58
C ILE A 89 -15.69 -13.29 22.50
N ASP A 90 -16.92 -12.81 22.37
CA ASP A 90 -17.28 -11.77 21.40
C ASP A 90 -16.50 -10.48 21.66
N GLN A 91 -16.34 -10.09 22.94
CA GLN A 91 -15.50 -8.95 23.31
C GLN A 91 -14.04 -9.15 22.87
N ARG A 92 -13.46 -10.35 23.09
CA ARG A 92 -12.10 -10.66 22.64
C ARG A 92 -11.96 -10.60 21.12
N PHE A 93 -12.93 -11.12 20.38
CA PHE A 93 -12.91 -11.03 18.92
C PHE A 93 -13.05 -9.59 18.42
N GLN A 94 -13.85 -8.76 19.08
CA GLN A 94 -13.94 -7.33 18.77
C GLN A 94 -12.63 -6.58 19.06
N GLU A 95 -11.96 -6.90 20.16
CA GLU A 95 -10.64 -6.32 20.49
C GLU A 95 -9.57 -6.74 19.47
N GLN A 96 -9.55 -8.02 19.09
CA GLN A 96 -8.68 -8.51 18.02
C GLN A 96 -8.99 -7.83 16.69
N LEU A 97 -10.28 -7.68 16.35
CA LEU A 97 -10.70 -7.02 15.12
C LEU A 97 -10.15 -5.59 15.05
N LYS A 98 -10.26 -4.81 16.14
CA LYS A 98 -9.68 -3.44 16.20
C LYS A 98 -8.17 -3.44 15.94
N ALA A 99 -7.43 -4.38 16.53
CA ALA A 99 -5.99 -4.50 16.33
C ALA A 99 -5.65 -4.89 14.88
N PHE A 100 -6.38 -5.84 14.30
CA PHE A 100 -6.21 -6.28 12.92
C PHE A 100 -6.61 -5.20 11.91
N THR A 101 -7.63 -4.40 12.16
CA THR A 101 -8.00 -3.27 11.30
C THR A 101 -6.87 -2.25 11.22
N LYS A 102 -6.36 -1.79 12.37
CA LYS A 102 -5.24 -0.84 12.41
C LYS A 102 -4.00 -1.40 11.69
N ARG A 103 -3.64 -2.65 11.99
CA ARG A 103 -2.50 -3.32 11.35
C ARG A 103 -2.74 -3.54 9.86
N GLY A 104 -3.97 -3.83 9.45
CA GLY A 104 -4.37 -4.02 8.06
C GLY A 104 -4.16 -2.74 7.26
N ASP A 105 -4.60 -1.61 7.78
CA ASP A 105 -4.39 -0.29 7.17
C ASP A 105 -2.90 0.05 7.03
N GLU A 106 -2.11 -0.22 8.07
CA GLU A 106 -0.65 -0.04 8.05
C GLU A 106 0.02 -0.93 6.98
N MET A 107 -0.33 -2.22 6.93
CA MET A 107 0.22 -3.17 5.94
C MET A 107 -0.19 -2.80 4.51
N LEU A 108 -1.44 -2.39 4.32
CA LEU A 108 -1.95 -1.98 3.02
C LEU A 108 -1.31 -0.68 2.55
N SER A 109 -1.05 0.26 3.47
CA SER A 109 -0.31 1.49 3.21
C SER A 109 1.15 1.20 2.80
N MET A 110 1.80 0.25 3.47
CA MET A 110 3.15 -0.19 3.10
C MET A 110 3.19 -0.87 1.72
N VAL A 111 2.17 -1.67 1.37
CA VAL A 111 2.05 -2.29 0.03
C VAL A 111 1.74 -1.25 -1.05
N ALA A 112 0.88 -0.27 -0.74
CA ALA A 112 0.52 0.79 -1.70
C ALA A 112 1.68 1.76 -1.97
N GLY A 113 2.62 1.88 -1.02
CA GLY A 113 3.81 2.73 -1.12
C GLY A 113 3.52 4.23 -1.08
N LYS A 114 4.41 5.00 -0.46
CA LYS A 114 4.52 6.46 -0.69
C LYS A 114 5.09 6.71 -2.09
N GLY A 115 4.35 6.36 -3.14
CA GLY A 115 4.73 6.66 -4.52
C GLY A 115 4.70 8.16 -4.88
N GLY A 116 4.38 9.04 -3.92
CA GLY A 116 4.12 10.47 -4.16
C GLY A 116 5.11 11.46 -3.53
N THR A 117 6.06 11.06 -2.68
CA THR A 117 6.92 12.06 -1.99
C THR A 117 8.21 12.41 -2.73
N ALA A 118 8.56 11.70 -3.82
CA ALA A 118 9.75 12.02 -4.62
C ALA A 118 9.49 13.07 -5.74
N PHE A 119 8.22 13.38 -6.04
CA PHE A 119 7.82 14.37 -7.04
C PHE A 119 7.19 15.64 -6.44
N ALA A 120 7.31 15.85 -5.13
CA ALA A 120 7.21 17.20 -4.59
C ALA A 120 8.52 17.92 -4.89
N THR A 121 8.77 18.20 -6.18
CA THR A 121 9.69 19.25 -6.57
C THR A 121 9.04 20.56 -6.13
N ASP A 122 9.38 20.97 -4.92
CA ASP A 122 9.26 22.36 -4.53
C ASP A 122 9.97 23.15 -5.65
N SER A 123 9.22 24.04 -6.29
CA SER A 123 9.53 24.65 -7.58
C SER A 123 11.03 24.85 -7.80
N THR A 124 11.62 24.12 -8.74
CA THR A 124 12.94 24.53 -9.23
C THR A 124 12.70 25.81 -10.02
N ASN A 125 13.07 26.96 -9.46
CA ASN A 125 13.21 28.19 -10.20
C ASN A 125 14.27 27.98 -11.28
N SER A 126 13.90 27.38 -12.43
CA SER A 126 14.73 27.45 -13.61
C SER A 126 14.68 28.90 -14.07
N ARG A 127 15.65 29.70 -13.63
CA ARG A 127 16.03 30.87 -14.41
C ARG A 127 16.50 30.32 -15.74
N GLN A 128 15.62 30.30 -16.74
CA GLN A 128 16.06 30.20 -18.11
C GLN A 128 17.01 31.38 -18.33
N PRO A 129 18.29 31.17 -18.69
CA PRO A 129 19.06 32.26 -19.25
C PRO A 129 18.32 32.68 -20.52
N THR A 130 17.81 33.92 -20.53
CA THR A 130 17.30 34.55 -21.73
C THR A 130 18.34 34.36 -22.83
N ALA A 131 18.00 33.58 -23.85
CA ALA A 131 18.84 33.45 -25.03
C ALA A 131 19.07 34.86 -25.56
N THR A 132 20.29 35.35 -25.40
CA THR A 132 20.71 36.60 -26.02
C THR A 132 20.78 36.26 -27.50
N ASN A 133 19.83 36.75 -28.28
CA ASN A 133 19.77 36.51 -29.71
C ASN A 133 21.13 36.89 -30.31
N GLU A 134 21.80 35.94 -30.98
CA GLU A 134 23.13 36.10 -31.58
C GLU A 134 23.19 37.26 -32.60
N THR A 135 22.04 37.81 -33.00
CA THR A 135 21.92 39.00 -33.84
C THR A 135 22.29 40.32 -33.14
N ASP A 136 22.29 40.39 -31.80
CA ASP A 136 22.64 41.62 -31.07
C ASP A 136 24.15 41.77 -30.84
N VAL A 137 24.90 40.66 -30.83
CA VAL A 137 26.37 40.70 -30.72
C VAL A 137 27.01 41.22 -32.02
N ILE A 138 26.46 40.85 -33.17
CA ILE A 138 26.97 41.28 -34.49
C ILE A 138 26.71 42.78 -34.72
N ARG A 139 25.61 43.32 -34.19
CA ARG A 139 25.28 44.75 -34.37
C ARG A 139 26.18 45.68 -33.56
N ASN A 140 26.72 45.23 -32.42
CA ASN A 140 27.66 46.01 -31.62
C ASN A 140 29.13 45.85 -32.07
N SER A 141 29.52 44.72 -32.67
CA SER A 141 30.89 44.54 -33.17
C SER A 141 31.18 45.28 -34.48
N LEU A 142 30.15 45.68 -35.24
CA LEU A 142 30.29 46.48 -36.47
C LEU A 142 30.29 48.00 -36.23
N ARG A 143 30.07 48.48 -35.00
CA ARG A 143 30.12 49.91 -34.67
C ARG A 143 31.48 50.41 -34.19
N GLU A 144 32.43 49.52 -33.89
CA GLU A 144 33.75 49.91 -33.36
C GLU A 144 34.87 49.90 -34.42
N THR A 145 34.57 49.63 -35.68
CA THR A 145 35.55 49.72 -36.78
C THR A 145 35.07 50.64 -37.89
N SER A 146 35.08 51.95 -37.64
CA SER A 146 35.12 52.96 -38.71
C SER A 146 36.27 53.92 -38.43
N PRO A 147 37.46 53.67 -38.99
CA PRO A 147 38.52 54.66 -39.04
C PRO A 147 38.30 55.56 -40.27
N TYR A 148 38.47 56.87 -40.09
CA TYR A 148 38.46 57.95 -41.10
C TYR A 148 37.06 58.45 -41.55
N GLU A 149 36.60 59.56 -40.96
CA GLU A 149 36.75 60.94 -41.46
C GLU A 149 36.45 61.95 -40.34
#